data_AF-A0A8B9HD69-F1
#
_entry.id   AF-A0A8B9HD69-F1
#
_cell.length_a   1.000
_cell.length_b   1.000
_cell.length_c   1.000
_cell.angle_alpha   90.00
_cell.angle_beta   90.00
_cell.angle_gamma   90.00
#
_symmetry.space_group_name_H-M   'P 1'
#
loop_
_entity.id
_entity.type
_entity.pdbx_description
1 polymer ?
#
loop_
_entity_poly.entity_id
_entity_poly.type
_entity_poly.pdbx_seq_one_letter_code
_entity_poly.pdbx_strand_id
1 'polypeptide(L)'
;MCRTLRLHCTARDSADRGVHTPSFISHPSEQRKADIGGQVIRDVDALTLPITAGPSWLCVDMATGRKSSTSKGGGVRFPDETEEDPLSDCCNDTQQDKVITALTEPDGTYLVKVGFLKIQHKYEFVFTIPQVPNLGKDCTLSPALRTTAKPRLRATRIVPRPEGGVKVVCEYSAQQEGVVQEELTLVNRSRRDSSVRVKVQARVMDRHHGTPMLVEGVRCLGTEKEISSKTNDRKKI
;
A
#
# COMPACT_ATOMS: atom_id res chain seq x y z
N MET A 1 -3.80 52.34 13.95
CA MET A 1 -2.55 51.97 14.64
C MET A 1 -1.87 50.88 13.82
N CYS A 2 -0.98 51.27 12.89
CA CYS A 2 -0.21 50.36 12.04
C CYS A 2 1.28 50.60 12.34
N ARG A 3 1.97 49.60 12.88
CA ARG A 3 3.41 49.64 13.14
C ARG A 3 4.16 48.95 12.00
N THR A 4 4.73 49.74 11.10
CA THR A 4 5.69 49.27 10.09
C THR A 4 7.09 49.29 10.71
N LEU A 5 7.67 48.11 10.96
CA LEU A 5 9.09 48.00 11.33
C LEU A 5 9.96 48.19 10.07
N ARG A 6 10.76 49.25 10.05
CA ARG A 6 11.93 49.37 9.16
C ARG A 6 13.10 48.60 9.78
N LEU A 7 13.58 47.57 9.09
CA LEU A 7 14.87 46.96 9.38
C LEU A 7 15.95 47.68 8.55
N HIS A 8 16.91 48.24 9.27
CA HIS A 8 18.05 48.98 8.75
C HIS A 8 19.23 48.00 8.65
N CYS A 9 19.62 47.63 7.43
CA CYS A 9 20.81 46.80 7.20
C CYS A 9 22.04 47.71 7.18
N THR A 10 22.89 47.62 8.21
CA THR A 10 24.22 48.25 8.21
C THR A 10 25.22 47.36 7.48
N ALA A 11 25.67 47.82 6.33
CA ALA A 11 26.82 47.27 5.62
C ALA A 11 28.10 47.46 6.46
N ARG A 12 28.89 46.40 6.62
CA ARG A 12 30.28 46.50 7.08
C ARG A 12 31.19 46.37 5.87
N ASP A 13 31.85 47.49 5.61
CA ASP A 13 32.95 47.68 4.69
C ASP A 13 34.24 47.08 5.26
N SER A 14 35.03 46.44 4.41
CA SER A 14 36.43 46.10 4.65
C SER A 14 37.08 45.79 3.30
N ALA A 15 37.56 46.86 2.65
CA ALA A 15 38.63 46.81 1.68
C ALA A 15 39.96 46.44 2.39
N ASP A 16 40.86 45.67 1.77
CA ASP A 16 41.87 46.25 0.86
C ASP A 16 42.93 45.22 0.37
N ARG A 17 43.17 45.32 -0.94
CA ARG A 17 44.42 45.17 -1.74
C ARG A 17 45.26 43.88 -1.84
N GLY A 18 45.55 43.55 -3.10
CA GLY A 18 46.80 42.92 -3.58
C GLY A 18 46.59 41.88 -4.69
N VAL A 19 46.21 42.26 -5.93
CA VAL A 19 47.06 42.32 -7.15
C VAL A 19 47.95 41.06 -7.29
N HIS A 20 47.77 40.16 -8.27
CA HIS A 20 48.24 40.26 -9.66
C HIS A 20 47.46 39.31 -10.61
N THR A 21 46.95 39.86 -11.72
CA THR A 21 46.70 39.21 -13.02
C THR A 21 48.03 39.11 -13.81
N PRO A 22 48.15 38.56 -15.04
CA PRO A 22 47.15 38.05 -16.02
C PRO A 22 47.54 36.60 -16.49
N SER A 23 46.95 35.89 -17.47
CA SER A 23 46.30 36.24 -18.73
C SER A 23 45.58 35.00 -19.29
N PHE A 24 44.40 35.22 -19.86
CA PHE A 24 43.84 34.64 -21.09
C PHE A 24 44.39 33.32 -21.64
N ILE A 25 43.49 32.37 -21.91
CA ILE A 25 43.13 31.98 -23.29
C ILE A 25 41.67 31.51 -23.28
N SER A 26 40.83 32.27 -23.98
CA SER A 26 39.51 31.87 -24.44
C SER A 26 39.69 31.26 -25.84
N HIS A 27 39.15 30.07 -26.06
CA HIS A 27 38.95 29.50 -27.39
C HIS A 27 37.57 28.83 -27.46
N PRO A 28 37.00 28.70 -28.67
CA PRO A 28 35.63 29.10 -28.92
C PRO A 28 34.65 27.93 -28.99
N SER A 29 33.38 28.32 -29.01
CA SER A 29 32.21 27.57 -29.48
C SER A 29 32.48 26.68 -30.69
N GLU A 30 32.15 25.39 -30.59
CA GLU A 30 31.81 24.57 -31.75
C GLU A 30 30.40 24.02 -31.60
N GLN A 31 29.49 24.74 -32.25
CA GLN A 31 28.09 24.41 -32.41
C GLN A 31 27.99 23.54 -33.67
N ARG A 32 27.92 22.21 -33.50
CA ARG A 32 27.66 21.31 -34.63
C ARG A 32 26.17 21.19 -34.87
N LYS A 33 25.76 21.76 -36.01
CA LYS A 33 24.45 21.63 -36.62
C LYS A 33 24.50 20.46 -37.63
N ALA A 34 23.46 19.64 -37.59
CA ALA A 34 22.95 18.74 -38.63
C ALA A 34 23.93 17.78 -39.34
N ASP A 35 23.70 16.48 -39.16
CA ASP A 35 23.71 15.58 -40.32
C ASP A 35 22.38 14.84 -40.42
N ILE A 36 21.78 14.96 -41.61
CA ILE A 36 20.56 14.31 -42.05
C ILE A 36 21.03 13.03 -42.74
N GLY A 37 21.16 11.96 -41.95
CA GLY A 37 21.44 10.62 -42.45
C GLY A 37 20.14 9.84 -42.58
N GLY A 38 19.56 9.86 -43.78
CA GLY A 38 18.47 8.96 -44.13
C GLY A 38 18.92 7.51 -44.05
N GLN A 39 18.17 6.69 -43.31
CA GLN A 39 18.12 5.26 -43.58
C GLN A 39 16.67 4.87 -43.85
N VAL A 40 16.45 4.62 -45.14
CA VAL A 40 15.33 3.88 -45.71
C VAL A 40 15.40 2.48 -45.13
N ILE A 41 14.42 2.11 -44.30
CA ILE A 41 14.03 0.70 -44.15
C ILE A 41 12.62 0.59 -44.70
N ARG A 42 12.56 0.21 -45.97
CA ARG A 42 11.48 -0.58 -46.51
C ARG A 42 11.67 -1.98 -45.93
N ASP A 43 10.70 -2.47 -45.17
CA ASP A 43 9.99 -3.66 -45.61
C ASP A 43 8.63 -3.76 -44.92
N VAL A 44 7.66 -4.13 -45.72
CA VAL A 44 6.27 -4.32 -45.39
C VAL A 44 6.11 -5.82 -45.28
N ASP A 45 6.13 -6.36 -44.07
CA ASP A 45 5.76 -7.76 -43.90
C ASP A 45 4.62 -7.89 -42.89
N ALA A 46 3.43 -7.83 -43.48
CA ALA A 46 2.18 -8.23 -42.88
C ALA A 46 2.20 -9.76 -42.71
N LEU A 47 2.75 -10.23 -41.59
CA LEU A 47 2.53 -11.61 -41.16
C LEU A 47 1.28 -11.66 -40.27
N THR A 48 0.18 -11.82 -40.97
CA THR A 48 -1.09 -12.43 -40.55
C THR A 48 -0.86 -13.54 -39.51
N LEU A 49 -1.37 -13.33 -38.31
CA LEU A 49 -1.50 -14.36 -37.28
C LEU A 49 -2.57 -15.38 -37.71
N PRO A 50 -2.28 -16.69 -37.80
CA PRO A 50 -3.32 -17.69 -37.96
C PRO A 50 -4.06 -17.91 -36.63
N ILE A 51 -5.36 -17.65 -36.67
CA ILE A 51 -6.35 -18.05 -35.67
C ILE A 51 -6.27 -19.57 -35.53
N THR A 52 -5.72 -20.04 -34.40
CA THR A 52 -5.78 -21.45 -34.04
C THR A 52 -6.97 -21.67 -33.13
N ALA A 53 -7.95 -22.40 -33.66
CA ALA A 53 -9.12 -22.90 -32.98
C ALA A 53 -8.78 -24.16 -32.15
N GLY A 54 -9.35 -24.25 -30.94
CA GLY A 54 -9.53 -25.47 -30.15
C GLY A 54 -8.30 -25.94 -29.34
N PRO A 55 -8.49 -26.53 -28.16
CA PRO A 55 -9.49 -27.58 -27.92
C PRO A 55 -10.51 -27.26 -26.81
N SER A 56 -11.74 -27.67 -27.10
CA SER A 56 -12.86 -27.79 -26.18
C SER A 56 -12.56 -28.77 -25.05
N TRP A 57 -12.30 -28.24 -23.85
CA TRP A 57 -12.36 -29.02 -22.62
C TRP A 57 -13.83 -29.17 -22.23
N LEU A 58 -14.39 -30.29 -22.69
CA LEU A 58 -15.43 -31.11 -22.05
C LEU A 58 -16.17 -30.42 -20.89
N CYS A 59 -17.33 -29.83 -21.20
CA CYS A 59 -18.43 -29.77 -20.24
C CYS A 59 -18.80 -31.21 -19.87
N VAL A 60 -18.62 -31.59 -18.63
CA VAL A 60 -19.27 -32.79 -18.08
C VAL A 60 -20.71 -32.41 -17.78
N ASP A 61 -21.64 -32.96 -18.56
CA ASP A 61 -23.06 -32.97 -18.23
C ASP A 61 -23.27 -33.63 -16.86
N MET A 62 -23.76 -32.88 -15.87
CA MET A 62 -24.36 -33.46 -14.68
C MET A 62 -25.83 -33.77 -14.99
N ALA A 63 -26.11 -35.06 -15.15
CA ALA A 63 -27.46 -35.58 -15.34
C ALA A 63 -28.40 -35.18 -14.19
N THR A 64 -29.60 -34.73 -14.56
CA THR A 64 -30.73 -34.49 -13.66
C THR A 64 -31.29 -35.82 -13.15
N GLY A 65 -30.72 -36.32 -12.05
CA GLY A 65 -31.27 -37.46 -11.31
C GLY A 65 -32.32 -37.03 -10.29
N ARG A 66 -33.60 -36.98 -10.68
CA ARG A 66 -34.70 -37.05 -9.69
C ARG A 66 -34.78 -38.48 -9.17
N LYS A 67 -34.32 -38.73 -7.94
CA LYS A 67 -34.78 -39.84 -7.11
C LYS A 67 -34.80 -39.41 -5.65
N SER A 68 -36.00 -39.07 -5.20
CA SER A 68 -36.40 -39.07 -3.80
C SER A 68 -35.98 -40.38 -3.15
N SER A 69 -35.10 -40.30 -2.16
CA SER A 69 -34.82 -41.37 -1.23
C SER A 69 -35.01 -40.81 0.17
N THR A 70 -36.18 -41.09 0.74
CA THR A 70 -36.47 -40.97 2.17
C THR A 70 -35.71 -42.08 2.89
N SER A 71 -34.45 -41.83 3.24
CA SER A 71 -33.77 -42.60 4.26
C SER A 71 -34.15 -42.06 5.64
N LYS A 72 -34.74 -42.96 6.44
CA LYS A 72 -35.11 -42.79 7.84
C LYS A 72 -34.04 -42.01 8.62
N GLY A 73 -34.49 -40.96 9.29
CA GLY A 73 -33.69 -40.17 10.22
C GLY A 73 -33.05 -41.08 11.29
N GLY A 74 -31.74 -41.19 11.22
CA GLY A 74 -30.92 -41.57 12.36
C GLY A 74 -30.79 -40.33 13.24
N GLY A 75 -31.47 -40.33 14.39
CA GLY A 75 -31.33 -39.31 15.40
C GLY A 75 -29.89 -39.27 15.91
N VAL A 76 -29.16 -38.23 15.55
CA VAL A 76 -27.92 -37.86 16.25
C VAL A 76 -28.35 -37.17 17.53
N ARG A 77 -28.24 -37.89 18.64
CA ARG A 77 -28.38 -37.34 19.99
C ARG A 77 -27.10 -36.58 20.31
N PHE A 78 -27.18 -35.26 20.35
CA PHE A 78 -26.14 -34.43 20.97
C PHE A 78 -26.35 -34.47 22.49
N PRO A 79 -25.32 -34.77 23.30
CA PRO A 79 -25.42 -34.60 24.74
C PRO A 79 -25.58 -33.11 25.08
N ASP A 80 -26.59 -32.81 25.88
CA ASP A 80 -26.80 -31.52 26.53
C ASP A 80 -25.94 -31.53 27.80
N GLU A 81 -24.81 -30.84 27.77
CA GLU A 81 -23.98 -30.60 28.94
C GLU A 81 -23.88 -29.08 29.13
N THR A 82 -24.65 -28.61 30.10
CA THR A 82 -24.60 -27.29 30.70
C THR A 82 -23.29 -27.17 31.47
N GLU A 83 -22.28 -26.45 30.98
CA GLU A 83 -21.19 -25.96 31.83
C GLU A 83 -20.53 -24.75 31.11
N GLU A 84 -20.59 -23.58 31.74
CA GLU A 84 -19.55 -22.53 31.77
C GLU A 84 -18.75 -22.28 30.46
N ASP A 85 -18.97 -21.15 29.78
CA ASP A 85 -18.10 -20.66 28.70
C ASP A 85 -17.00 -19.72 29.28
N PRO A 86 -15.80 -20.21 29.66
CA PRO A 86 -14.60 -19.42 29.48
C PRO A 86 -14.19 -19.64 28.04
N LEU A 87 -14.56 -18.72 27.13
CA LEU A 87 -13.90 -18.62 25.83
C LEU A 87 -12.47 -18.10 26.06
N SER A 88 -11.67 -19.03 26.56
CA SER A 88 -10.28 -19.30 26.27
C SER A 88 -9.69 -18.31 25.29
N ASP A 89 -8.78 -17.49 25.81
CA ASP A 89 -7.79 -16.72 25.08
C ASP A 89 -7.01 -17.61 24.09
N CYS A 90 -7.56 -17.85 22.90
CA CYS A 90 -6.93 -18.69 21.87
C CYS A 90 -5.86 -17.94 21.05
N CYS A 91 -5.31 -16.83 21.52
CA CYS A 91 -4.38 -16.02 20.72
C CYS A 91 -3.08 -15.69 21.46
N ASN A 92 -2.54 -16.62 22.24
CA ASN A 92 -1.11 -16.58 22.57
C ASN A 92 -0.34 -17.51 21.62
N ASP A 93 -0.56 -17.34 20.32
CA ASP A 93 0.26 -17.98 19.30
C ASP A 93 1.64 -17.30 19.30
N THR A 94 2.65 -18.10 19.61
CA THR A 94 4.05 -17.69 19.73
C THR A 94 4.46 -16.74 18.62
N GLN A 95 5.05 -15.62 19.00
CA GLN A 95 5.46 -14.48 18.17
C GLN A 95 6.46 -14.87 17.07
N GLN A 96 5.99 -15.57 16.05
CA GLN A 96 6.71 -15.65 14.79
C GLN A 96 6.57 -14.26 14.15
N ASP A 97 7.69 -13.61 13.89
CA ASP A 97 7.79 -12.32 13.20
C ASP A 97 7.42 -12.52 11.72
N LYS A 98 6.17 -12.90 11.50
CA LYS A 98 5.57 -13.26 10.23
C LYS A 98 5.34 -11.97 9.45
N VAL A 99 5.95 -11.87 8.28
CA VAL A 99 6.00 -10.66 7.46
C VAL A 99 5.52 -10.97 6.07
N ILE A 100 4.65 -10.11 5.53
CA ILE A 100 4.12 -10.22 4.17
C ILE A 100 5.18 -9.70 3.19
N THR A 101 5.47 -10.45 2.14
CA THR A 101 6.30 -9.93 1.03
C THR A 101 5.41 -9.20 0.05
N ALA A 102 5.71 -7.92 -0.21
CA ALA A 102 4.97 -7.14 -1.19
C ALA A 102 5.29 -7.62 -2.62
N LEU A 103 4.26 -7.72 -3.46
CA LEU A 103 4.37 -8.18 -4.84
C LEU A 103 4.52 -6.98 -5.78
N THR A 104 5.49 -7.00 -6.68
CA THR A 104 5.63 -5.93 -7.69
C THR A 104 4.56 -6.07 -8.77
N GLU A 105 3.89 -4.98 -9.10
CA GLU A 105 2.94 -4.87 -10.21
C GLU A 105 3.62 -4.29 -11.47
N PRO A 106 3.04 -4.51 -12.68
CA PRO A 106 3.62 -4.02 -13.93
C PRO A 106 3.79 -2.49 -14.01
N ASP A 107 3.01 -1.74 -13.24
CA ASP A 107 3.08 -0.28 -13.15
C ASP A 107 4.18 0.22 -12.18
N GLY A 108 4.98 -0.70 -11.63
CA GLY A 108 6.03 -0.41 -10.65
C GLY A 108 5.53 -0.17 -9.23
N THR A 109 4.22 -0.31 -8.99
CA THR A 109 3.66 -0.29 -7.63
C THR A 109 3.81 -1.63 -6.94
N TYR A 110 3.64 -1.65 -5.62
CA TYR A 110 3.69 -2.87 -4.83
C TYR A 110 2.31 -3.22 -4.28
N LEU A 111 1.88 -4.47 -4.42
CA LEU A 111 0.63 -4.98 -3.88
C LEU A 111 0.90 -5.81 -2.61
N VAL A 112 0.17 -5.49 -1.54
CA VAL A 112 0.15 -6.24 -0.29
C VAL A 112 -1.27 -6.76 -0.09
N LYS A 113 -1.42 -8.09 -0.09
CA LYS A 113 -2.71 -8.76 0.17
C LYS A 113 -2.77 -9.18 1.63
N VAL A 114 -3.71 -8.62 2.39
CA VAL A 114 -3.86 -8.90 3.84
C VAL A 114 -4.96 -9.93 4.15
N GLY A 115 -5.64 -10.43 3.11
CA GLY A 115 -6.63 -11.50 3.23
C GLY A 115 -8.04 -11.00 3.53
N PHE A 116 -8.75 -11.78 4.34
CA PHE A 116 -10.14 -11.55 4.69
C PHE A 116 -10.25 -10.97 6.10
N LEU A 117 -10.72 -9.74 6.20
CA LEU A 117 -10.84 -8.99 7.45
C LEU A 117 -12.31 -8.91 7.86
N LYS A 118 -12.58 -8.80 9.15
CA LYS A 118 -13.91 -8.50 9.68
C LYS A 118 -14.15 -6.98 9.76
N ILE A 119 -15.33 -6.51 9.34
CA ILE A 119 -15.74 -5.10 9.46
C ILE A 119 -15.78 -4.65 10.93
N GLN A 120 -15.53 -3.36 11.19
CA GLN A 120 -15.46 -2.74 12.52
C GLN A 120 -14.35 -3.32 13.43
N HIS A 121 -13.30 -3.86 12.84
CA HIS A 121 -12.10 -4.28 13.56
C HIS A 121 -10.89 -3.49 13.10
N LYS A 122 -9.94 -3.34 14.02
CA LYS A 122 -8.62 -2.80 13.74
C LYS A 122 -7.63 -3.95 13.57
N TYR A 123 -6.73 -3.81 12.61
CA TYR A 123 -5.70 -4.79 12.31
C TYR A 123 -4.33 -4.14 12.33
N GLU A 124 -3.32 -4.91 12.69
CA GLU A 124 -1.92 -4.60 12.42
C GLU A 124 -1.38 -5.62 11.45
N PHE A 125 -0.55 -5.19 10.50
CA PHE A 125 0.19 -6.10 9.67
C PHE A 125 1.55 -5.53 9.33
N VAL A 126 2.47 -6.42 8.99
CA VAL A 126 3.84 -6.08 8.67
C VAL A 126 4.17 -6.60 7.29
N PHE A 127 4.71 -5.75 6.44
CA PHE A 127 5.16 -6.17 5.12
C PHE A 127 6.55 -5.63 4.81
N THR A 128 7.17 -6.23 3.80
CA THR A 128 8.46 -5.77 3.29
C THR A 128 8.42 -5.49 1.80
N ILE A 129 9.19 -4.49 1.42
CA ILE A 129 9.46 -4.15 0.03
C ILE A 129 10.94 -4.49 -0.22
N PRO A 130 11.27 -5.17 -1.33
CA PRO A 130 12.65 -5.41 -1.72
C PRO A 130 13.41 -4.09 -1.96
N GLN A 131 14.70 -4.19 -2.23
CA GLN A 131 15.50 -3.01 -2.54
C GLN A 131 14.97 -2.34 -3.79
N VAL A 132 14.44 -1.12 -3.64
CA VAL A 132 14.07 -0.27 -4.76
C VAL A 132 15.20 0.72 -5.03
N PRO A 133 15.74 0.78 -6.26
CA PRO A 133 16.69 1.80 -6.64
C PRO A 133 16.14 3.19 -6.28
N ASN A 134 16.97 4.02 -5.64
CA ASN A 134 16.68 5.39 -5.20
C ASN A 134 15.87 5.58 -3.90
N LEU A 135 15.10 4.60 -3.41
CA LEU A 135 14.32 4.80 -2.16
C LEU A 135 15.23 4.91 -0.93
N GLY A 136 16.36 4.19 -0.94
CA GLY A 136 17.45 4.33 0.02
C GLY A 136 17.05 4.04 1.48
N LYS A 137 17.93 4.43 2.42
CA LYS A 137 17.74 4.24 3.87
C LYS A 137 16.88 5.33 4.51
N ASP A 138 16.78 6.51 3.88
CA ASP A 138 16.02 7.68 4.36
C ASP A 138 14.54 7.65 3.91
N CYS A 139 13.94 6.46 3.97
CA CYS A 139 12.57 6.23 3.54
C CYS A 139 11.56 6.65 4.60
N THR A 140 10.51 7.38 4.20
CA THR A 140 9.42 7.84 5.07
C THR A 140 8.07 7.80 4.34
N LEU A 141 6.96 7.94 5.06
CA LEU A 141 5.66 8.15 4.41
C LEU A 141 5.57 9.51 3.70
N SER A 142 4.86 9.56 2.59
CA SER A 142 4.48 10.79 1.92
C SER A 142 3.67 11.71 2.86
N PRO A 143 3.93 13.03 2.86
CA PRO A 143 3.16 14.00 3.64
C PRO A 143 1.65 13.98 3.38
N ALA A 144 1.22 13.65 2.15
CA ALA A 144 -0.19 13.68 1.75
C ALA A 144 -1.07 12.71 2.57
N LEU A 145 -0.51 11.59 3.02
CA LEU A 145 -1.21 10.63 3.89
C LEU A 145 -1.27 11.08 5.35
N ARG A 146 -0.39 12.02 5.74
CA ARG A 146 -0.37 12.57 7.11
C ARG A 146 -1.43 13.65 7.32
N THR A 147 -1.92 14.27 6.25
CA THR A 147 -2.88 15.39 6.32
C THR A 147 -4.34 14.94 6.34
N THR A 148 -4.63 13.68 6.00
CA THR A 148 -5.99 13.13 6.07
C THR A 148 -6.40 12.96 7.52
N ALA A 149 -7.54 13.54 7.91
CA ALA A 149 -8.12 13.30 9.23
C ALA A 149 -8.60 11.85 9.31
N LYS A 150 -7.98 11.03 10.18
CA LYS A 150 -8.30 9.61 10.44
C LYS A 150 -8.23 8.71 9.18
N PRO A 151 -7.05 8.51 8.58
CA PRO A 151 -6.93 7.57 7.48
C PRO A 151 -7.17 6.13 7.99
N ARG A 152 -7.86 5.32 7.18
CA ARG A 152 -8.11 3.91 7.49
C ARG A 152 -6.82 3.12 7.56
N LEU A 153 -5.87 3.43 6.67
CA LEU A 153 -4.54 2.83 6.63
C LEU A 153 -3.49 3.81 7.17
N ARG A 154 -2.67 3.36 8.12
CA ARG A 154 -1.59 4.14 8.73
C ARG A 154 -0.32 3.31 8.78
N ALA A 155 0.80 3.81 8.26
CA ALA A 155 2.09 3.20 8.61
C ALA A 155 2.57 3.79 9.95
N THR A 156 2.73 2.93 10.94
CA THR A 156 3.17 3.30 12.29
C THR A 156 4.68 3.23 12.43
N ARG A 157 5.35 2.37 11.64
CA ARG A 157 6.81 2.22 11.67
C ARG A 157 7.36 1.88 10.29
N ILE A 158 8.47 2.51 9.93
CA ILE A 158 9.22 2.25 8.70
C ILE A 158 10.67 1.98 9.12
N VAL A 159 11.20 0.81 8.75
CA VAL A 159 12.51 0.34 9.18
C VAL A 159 13.31 -0.09 7.95
N PRO A 160 14.43 0.57 7.63
CA PRO A 160 15.36 0.08 6.61
C PRO A 160 15.89 -1.30 6.99
N ARG A 161 16.05 -2.19 6.02
CA ARG A 161 16.59 -3.54 6.27
C ARG A 161 18.07 -3.65 5.92
N PRO A 162 18.85 -4.48 6.63
CA PRO A 162 20.28 -4.65 6.34
C PRO A 162 20.54 -5.28 4.97
N GLU A 163 19.70 -6.20 4.52
CA GLU A 163 19.71 -6.80 3.18
C GLU A 163 19.20 -5.87 2.07
N GLY A 164 18.76 -4.66 2.43
CA GLY A 164 18.16 -3.70 1.52
C GLY A 164 16.62 -3.75 1.50
N GLY A 165 16.04 -2.66 1.01
CA GLY A 165 14.60 -2.43 1.06
C GLY A 165 14.14 -1.97 2.44
N VAL A 166 12.86 -2.20 2.74
CA VAL A 166 12.19 -1.60 3.90
C VAL A 166 11.13 -2.54 4.49
N LYS A 167 11.06 -2.61 5.82
CA LYS A 167 9.98 -3.23 6.61
C LYS A 167 9.02 -2.13 7.07
N VAL A 168 7.74 -2.31 6.83
CA VAL A 168 6.69 -1.35 7.17
C VAL A 168 5.67 -2.03 8.07
N VAL A 169 5.40 -1.43 9.22
CA VAL A 169 4.32 -1.82 10.14
C VAL A 169 3.15 -0.88 9.88
N CYS A 170 1.98 -1.45 9.63
CA CYS A 170 0.76 -0.73 9.32
C CYS A 170 -0.37 -1.11 10.27
N GLU A 171 -1.19 -0.12 10.61
CA GLU A 171 -2.51 -0.30 11.21
C GLU A 171 -3.59 -0.06 10.14
N TYR A 172 -4.64 -0.88 10.15
CA TYR A 172 -5.80 -0.72 9.27
C TYR A 172 -7.13 -0.83 10.04
N SER A 173 -8.01 0.17 9.88
CA SER A 173 -9.39 0.16 10.39
C SER A 173 -10.36 -0.30 9.29
N ALA A 174 -10.93 -1.49 9.45
CA ALA A 174 -11.82 -2.11 8.46
C ALA A 174 -13.25 -1.56 8.57
N GLN A 175 -13.49 -0.36 8.06
CA GLN A 175 -14.78 0.34 8.23
C GLN A 175 -15.74 0.18 7.03
N GLN A 176 -15.29 -0.41 5.93
CA GLN A 176 -16.07 -0.58 4.70
C GLN A 176 -16.04 -2.03 4.26
N GLU A 177 -17.20 -2.63 4.05
CA GLU A 177 -17.33 -3.98 3.50
C GLU A 177 -16.91 -4.05 2.02
N GLY A 178 -16.48 -5.23 1.58
CA GLY A 178 -16.20 -5.52 0.17
C GLY A 178 -14.72 -5.71 -0.12
N VAL A 179 -14.36 -5.73 -1.41
CA VAL A 179 -12.94 -5.67 -1.80
C VAL A 179 -12.49 -4.22 -1.70
N VAL A 180 -11.58 -3.94 -0.77
CA VAL A 180 -11.04 -2.61 -0.52
C VAL A 180 -9.59 -2.55 -0.94
N GLN A 181 -9.18 -1.41 -1.47
CA GLN A 181 -7.80 -1.12 -1.85
C GLN A 181 -7.41 0.27 -1.36
N GLU A 182 -6.51 0.30 -0.39
CA GLU A 182 -5.91 1.52 0.14
C GLU A 182 -4.53 1.73 -0.47
N GLU A 183 -4.04 2.96 -0.49
CA GLU A 183 -2.72 3.28 -0.99
C GLU A 183 -1.87 4.00 0.07
N LEU A 184 -0.61 3.61 0.16
CA LEU A 184 0.42 4.40 0.82
C LEU A 184 1.57 4.71 -0.15
N THR A 185 2.17 5.89 0.00
CA THR A 185 3.32 6.29 -0.80
C THR A 185 4.51 6.48 0.13
N LEU A 186 5.57 5.70 -0.11
CA LEU A 186 6.86 5.87 0.52
C LEU A 186 7.71 6.83 -0.30
N VAL A 187 8.41 7.74 0.35
CA VAL A 187 9.28 8.74 -0.28
C VAL A 187 10.64 8.74 0.38
N ASN A 188 11.68 9.02 -0.41
CA ASN A 188 13.00 9.30 0.13
C ASN A 188 13.05 10.77 0.57
N ARG A 189 13.37 11.03 1.84
CA ARG A 189 13.45 12.41 2.35
C ARG A 189 14.58 13.22 1.70
N SER A 190 15.64 12.55 1.31
CA SER A 190 16.87 13.14 0.76
C SER A 190 16.83 13.29 -0.76
N ARG A 191 15.86 12.68 -1.45
CA ARG A 191 15.73 12.69 -2.93
C ARG A 191 14.30 12.99 -3.35
N ARG A 192 14.08 14.15 -3.98
CA ARG A 192 12.73 14.67 -4.28
C ARG A 192 11.90 13.84 -5.27
N ASP A 193 12.53 13.00 -6.09
CA ASP A 193 11.84 12.23 -7.13
C ASP A 193 11.83 10.72 -6.88
N SER A 194 12.28 10.28 -5.68
CA SER A 194 12.23 8.87 -5.33
C SER A 194 11.01 8.58 -4.46
N SER A 195 10.05 7.89 -5.06
CA SER A 195 8.87 7.40 -4.37
C SER A 195 8.46 6.01 -4.84
N VAL A 196 7.74 5.30 -3.98
CA VAL A 196 7.17 3.99 -4.25
C VAL A 196 5.74 3.99 -3.73
N ARG A 197 4.80 3.61 -4.60
CA ARG A 197 3.40 3.42 -4.21
C ARG A 197 3.18 1.97 -3.80
N VAL A 198 2.40 1.78 -2.75
CA VAL A 198 2.02 0.48 -2.21
C VAL A 198 0.51 0.43 -2.07
N LYS A 199 -0.12 -0.52 -2.73
CA LYS A 199 -1.54 -0.83 -2.65
C LYS A 199 -1.75 -1.92 -1.61
N VAL A 200 -2.60 -1.68 -0.62
CA VAL A 200 -3.01 -2.67 0.37
C VAL A 200 -4.41 -3.14 0.00
N GLN A 201 -4.54 -4.41 -0.35
CA GLN A 201 -5.81 -5.02 -0.74
C GLN A 201 -6.30 -5.98 0.36
N ALA A 202 -7.57 -5.82 0.71
CA ALA A 202 -8.27 -6.69 1.65
C ALA A 202 -9.67 -7.02 1.13
N ARG A 203 -10.21 -8.17 1.54
CA ARG A 203 -11.65 -8.43 1.49
C ARG A 203 -12.20 -8.20 2.89
N VAL A 204 -12.96 -7.13 3.09
CA VAL A 204 -13.66 -6.90 4.36
C VAL A 204 -15.02 -7.59 4.31
N MET A 205 -15.27 -8.43 5.29
CA MET A 205 -16.46 -9.25 5.46
C MET A 205 -17.40 -8.59 6.46
N ASP A 206 -18.70 -8.75 6.25
CA ASP A 206 -19.72 -8.32 7.20
C ASP A 206 -19.61 -9.08 8.54
N ARG A 207 -20.18 -8.49 9.60
CA ARG A 207 -20.16 -9.01 10.96
C ARG A 207 -20.70 -10.44 11.09
N HIS A 208 -21.65 -10.83 10.26
CA HIS A 208 -22.35 -12.12 10.30
C HIS A 208 -21.65 -13.21 9.48
N HIS A 209 -20.63 -12.85 8.70
CA HIS A 209 -19.76 -13.85 8.10
C HIS A 209 -18.79 -14.40 9.16
N GLY A 210 -18.42 -15.67 9.03
CA GLY A 210 -17.66 -16.43 10.03
C GLY A 210 -16.26 -15.91 10.35
N THR A 211 -15.39 -16.78 10.88
CA THR A 211 -14.04 -16.40 11.31
C THR A 211 -13.22 -15.82 10.14
N PRO A 212 -12.60 -14.63 10.29
CA PRO A 212 -11.79 -14.02 9.24
C PRO A 212 -10.60 -14.91 8.89
N MET A 213 -10.30 -15.02 7.59
CA MET A 213 -9.10 -15.71 7.10
C MET A 213 -7.95 -14.70 6.96
N LEU A 214 -7.24 -14.48 8.06
CA LEU A 214 -6.09 -13.58 8.10
C LEU A 214 -4.89 -14.22 7.41
N VAL A 215 -4.20 -13.45 6.57
CA VAL A 215 -2.90 -13.88 6.03
C VAL A 215 -1.86 -13.86 7.14
N GLU A 216 -0.87 -14.73 7.01
CA GLU A 216 0.33 -14.74 7.82
C GLU A 216 0.96 -13.33 7.96
N GLY A 217 1.16 -12.87 9.19
CA GLY A 217 1.67 -11.52 9.49
C GLY A 217 0.60 -10.44 9.67
N VAL A 218 -0.69 -10.81 9.60
CA VAL A 218 -1.82 -9.94 9.94
C VAL A 218 -2.38 -10.32 11.31
N ARG A 219 -2.58 -9.34 12.19
CA ARG A 219 -3.09 -9.51 13.54
C ARG A 219 -4.31 -8.65 13.77
N CYS A 220 -5.36 -9.20 14.37
CA CYS A 220 -6.49 -8.41 14.82
C CYS A 220 -6.14 -7.73 16.14
N LEU A 221 -6.31 -6.40 16.21
CA LEU A 221 -6.14 -5.60 17.42
C LEU A 221 -7.46 -5.46 18.22
N GLY A 222 -8.55 -6.02 17.71
CA GLY A 222 -9.88 -5.99 18.33
C GLY A 222 -10.89 -5.11 17.59
N THR A 223 -12.09 -5.00 18.17
CA THR A 223 -13.20 -4.21 17.63
C THR A 223 -12.97 -2.71 17.81
N GLU A 224 -13.22 -1.92 16.78
CA GLU A 224 -13.24 -0.46 16.85
C GLU A 224 -14.63 -0.01 17.29
N LYS A 225 -14.73 0.68 18.43
CA LYS A 225 -15.99 1.32 18.84
C LYS A 225 -16.20 2.58 17.99
N GLU A 226 -17.39 2.74 17.41
CA GLU A 226 -17.76 4.02 16.82
C GLU A 226 -17.68 5.13 17.88
N ILE A 227 -16.82 6.11 17.62
CA ILE A 227 -16.83 7.35 18.37
C ILE A 227 -18.03 8.12 17.83
N SER A 228 -19.22 7.87 18.39
CA SER A 228 -20.43 8.59 18.02
C SER A 228 -20.20 10.09 18.26
N SER A 229 -19.94 10.85 17.20
CA SER A 229 -20.00 12.30 17.25
C SER A 229 -21.47 12.68 17.45
N LYS A 230 -21.88 12.83 18.71
CA LYS A 230 -23.15 13.49 19.08
C LYS A 230 -23.10 14.92 18.55
N THR A 231 -23.58 15.12 17.33
CA THR A 231 -23.98 16.46 16.86
C THR A 231 -25.20 16.84 17.69
N ASN A 232 -24.97 17.71 18.68
CA ASN A 232 -25.98 18.21 19.58
C ASN A 232 -26.90 19.13 18.77
N ASP A 233 -28.09 18.64 18.42
CA ASP A 233 -29.17 19.42 17.82
C ASP A 233 -29.69 20.41 18.87
N ARG A 234 -29.02 21.57 18.99
CA ARG A 234 -29.57 22.70 19.73
C ARG A 234 -30.48 23.49 18.80
N LYS A 235 -31.72 23.06 18.75
CA LYS A 235 -32.88 23.90 18.42
C LYS A 235 -32.83 25.17 19.28
N LYS A 236 -32.64 26.33 18.65
CA LYS A 236 -32.90 27.66 19.25
C LYS A 236 -33.88 28.35 18.30
N ILE A 237 -35.18 28.17 18.58
CA ILE A 237 -36.16 29.20 19.01
C ILE A 237 -36.28 30.30 17.96
#